data_AF-A0A0S8GVM9-F1
#
_entry.id   AF-A0A0S8GVM9-F1
#
_cell.length_a   1.000
_cell.length_b   1.000
_cell.length_c   1.000
_cell.angle_alpha   90.00
_cell.angle_beta   90.00
_cell.angle_gamma   90.00
#
_symmetry.space_group_name_H-M   'P 1'
#
loop_
_entity.id
_entity.type
_entity.pdbx_description
1 polymer ?
#
loop_
_entity_poly.entity_id
_entity_poly.type
_entity_poly.pdbx_seq_one_letter_code
_entity_poly.pdbx_strand_id
1 'polypeptide(L)'
;MRTFNAKNTSTMLQTSLIFTLLLTGSLFLSPSRAAEPDDEVSVFLAGDAIFNRPWSGFTEPEFLRLIDEIQTADVALCNLETLIHTYEGFPQTDSGGTYMASEPYIADELAWAGFDMVGFANNHTFNYGSLGVLETIQFVEAAGMEIAGGGDLQRARRPVYYYCENAAVALLSATSTFADFQKASPSRPDPHGRAGCNPLTVTTQTVNTLTRTAAQKLLKLAQQEGIPQVSLQGENLSFLGQRYRIGAENGSTRTNAVDQNDLAAVLESIRRAKSVASLVVFSMHAHSQGDWLTHFAHQAIDAGVDVFLTSGPHYIKSIEIYKGRPIFYSLGNFAFQSETVKKLPAEYVRSRGFDDTTTAEDFQKATRDDWNRNRVNWEGLAATVHFKGDKVDMIRLIPTNLGAGPPGAAGVQLPFGVRGRPLWADPVLGKYLIDKVADLSRPYGIKIEYLPNENLGVLKIE
;
A
#
# COMPACT_ATOMS: atom_id res chain seq x y z
N MET A 1 80.25 19.07 28.62
CA MET A 1 81.64 19.02 28.09
C MET A 1 81.56 19.01 26.57
N ARG A 2 82.15 20.02 25.94
CA ARG A 2 82.44 20.22 24.49
C ARG A 2 81.29 20.54 23.51
N THR A 3 81.40 21.78 23.05
CA THR A 3 80.86 22.52 21.90
C THR A 3 81.41 22.01 20.56
N PHE A 4 80.69 22.22 19.43
CA PHE A 4 81.03 23.23 18.40
C PHE A 4 80.10 23.22 17.16
N ASN A 5 79.86 24.44 16.68
CA ASN A 5 79.22 24.88 15.44
C ASN A 5 80.00 24.58 14.15
N ALA A 6 79.28 24.47 13.04
CA ALA A 6 79.60 25.01 11.70
C ALA A 6 78.36 24.80 10.80
N LYS A 7 77.97 25.58 9.78
CA LYS A 7 78.23 26.93 9.24
C LYS A 7 77.29 27.07 8.01
N ASN A 8 76.80 28.28 7.75
CA ASN A 8 76.05 28.73 6.54
C ASN A 8 76.66 28.26 5.19
N THR A 9 75.85 28.09 4.12
CA THR A 9 75.48 29.12 3.11
C THR A 9 74.74 28.55 1.87
N SER A 10 73.63 29.21 1.52
CA SER A 10 72.98 29.44 0.21
C SER A 10 73.29 28.57 -1.02
N THR A 11 72.26 28.11 -1.74
CA THR A 11 71.92 28.63 -3.09
C THR A 11 70.53 28.19 -3.58
N MET A 12 69.95 29.06 -4.41
CA MET A 12 68.64 29.07 -5.06
C MET A 12 68.19 27.75 -5.73
N LEU A 13 66.88 27.48 -5.74
CA LEU A 13 66.03 27.68 -6.93
C LEU A 13 64.55 27.43 -6.57
N GLN A 14 63.70 28.34 -7.03
CA GLN A 14 62.24 28.23 -7.01
C GLN A 14 61.80 27.00 -7.82
N THR A 15 60.97 26.15 -7.23
CA THR A 15 60.13 25.22 -7.97
C THR A 15 58.68 25.55 -7.67
N SER A 16 58.03 26.16 -8.66
CA SER A 16 56.60 26.40 -8.73
C SER A 16 55.84 25.09 -8.51
N LEU A 17 55.03 25.03 -7.45
CA LEU A 17 54.06 23.96 -7.26
C LEU A 17 52.88 24.25 -8.20
N ILE A 18 52.82 23.55 -9.33
CA ILE A 18 51.66 23.52 -10.20
C ILE A 18 50.54 22.81 -9.43
N PHE A 19 49.59 23.56 -8.91
CA PHE A 19 48.31 23.04 -8.43
C PHE A 19 47.53 22.56 -9.66
N THR A 20 47.61 21.26 -9.94
CA THR A 20 46.71 20.63 -10.90
C THR A 20 45.35 20.53 -10.22
N LEU A 21 44.46 21.47 -10.53
CA LEU A 21 43.05 21.41 -10.16
C LEU A 21 42.45 20.20 -10.92
N LEU A 22 42.41 19.04 -10.28
CA LEU A 22 41.50 17.97 -10.68
C LEU A 22 40.10 18.51 -10.45
N LEU A 23 39.47 19.06 -11.50
CA LEU A 23 38.02 19.09 -11.60
C LEU A 23 37.56 17.63 -11.63
N THR A 24 37.44 17.01 -10.46
CA THR A 24 36.43 15.97 -10.28
C THR A 24 35.12 16.69 -10.54
N GLY A 25 34.50 16.39 -11.69
CA GLY A 25 33.15 16.83 -11.99
C GLY A 25 32.25 16.35 -10.86
N SER A 26 32.00 17.24 -9.90
CA SER A 26 30.84 17.13 -9.04
C SER A 26 29.67 17.07 -10.00
N LEU A 27 29.04 15.90 -10.13
CA LEU A 27 27.66 15.84 -10.55
C LEU A 27 26.90 16.69 -9.53
N PHE A 28 26.75 17.97 -9.84
CA PHE A 28 25.69 18.77 -9.29
C PHE A 28 24.42 18.12 -9.83
N LEU A 29 23.83 17.22 -9.05
CA LEU A 29 22.40 16.98 -9.12
C LEU A 29 21.76 18.36 -9.03
N SER A 30 21.24 18.84 -10.17
CA SER A 30 20.47 20.07 -10.19
C SER A 30 19.39 19.97 -9.11
N PRO A 31 19.14 21.05 -8.35
CA PRO A 31 17.95 21.11 -7.51
C PRO A 31 16.74 20.78 -8.39
N SER A 32 15.79 20.00 -7.86
CA SER A 32 14.60 19.54 -8.61
C SER A 32 14.04 20.70 -9.43
N ARG A 33 14.11 20.57 -10.76
CA ARG A 33 13.52 21.58 -11.64
C ARG A 33 12.01 21.47 -11.44
N ALA A 34 11.33 22.60 -11.26
CA ALA A 34 9.88 22.63 -11.35
C ALA A 34 9.46 21.99 -12.69
N ALA A 35 8.39 21.18 -12.69
CA ALA A 35 7.89 20.59 -13.92
C ALA A 35 7.54 21.72 -14.91
N GLU A 36 8.13 21.67 -16.09
CA GLU A 36 7.79 22.59 -17.17
C GLU A 36 6.45 22.17 -17.82
N PRO A 37 5.69 23.10 -18.44
CA PRO A 37 4.39 22.79 -19.02
C PRO A 37 4.38 21.70 -20.10
N ASP A 38 5.53 21.42 -20.71
CA ASP A 38 5.71 20.42 -21.77
C ASP A 38 6.42 19.14 -21.27
N ASP A 39 6.76 19.04 -19.98
CA ASP A 39 7.32 17.81 -19.42
C ASP A 39 6.26 16.71 -19.45
N GLU A 40 6.57 15.57 -20.05
CA GLU A 40 5.73 14.38 -20.03
C GLU A 40 6.29 13.38 -19.01
N VAL A 41 5.41 12.87 -18.14
CA VAL A 41 5.76 11.93 -17.07
C VAL A 41 4.69 10.87 -16.96
N SER A 42 5.10 9.62 -16.85
CA SER A 42 4.23 8.46 -16.69
C SER A 42 4.45 7.80 -15.33
N VAL A 43 3.37 7.57 -14.58
CA VAL A 43 3.40 6.89 -13.29
C VAL A 43 2.61 5.59 -13.38
N PHE A 44 3.30 4.46 -13.29
CA PHE A 44 2.69 3.13 -13.22
C PHE A 44 2.27 2.81 -11.78
N LEU A 45 1.04 2.32 -11.63
CA LEU A 45 0.38 2.02 -10.37
C LEU A 45 -0.10 0.57 -10.39
N ALA A 46 0.41 -0.22 -9.45
CA ALA A 46 -0.09 -1.54 -9.13
C ALA A 46 -0.79 -1.53 -7.76
N GLY A 47 -1.85 -2.34 -7.63
CA GLY A 47 -2.56 -2.55 -6.37
C GLY A 47 -1.79 -3.42 -5.37
N ASP A 48 -2.49 -4.30 -4.68
CA ASP A 48 -1.91 -5.17 -3.66
C ASP A 48 -0.91 -6.17 -4.28
N ALA A 49 0.35 -6.09 -3.85
CA ALA A 49 1.42 -6.96 -4.30
C ALA A 49 1.81 -7.95 -3.19
N ILE A 50 1.13 -9.10 -3.18
CA ILE A 50 1.48 -10.27 -2.35
C ILE A 50 2.39 -11.18 -3.18
N PHE A 51 3.69 -11.08 -2.95
CA PHE A 51 4.72 -11.61 -3.83
C PHE A 51 5.66 -12.57 -3.08
N ASN A 52 5.80 -13.83 -3.53
CA ASN A 52 6.57 -14.86 -2.82
C ASN A 52 7.49 -15.72 -3.71
N ARG A 53 7.40 -15.57 -5.04
CA ARG A 53 8.11 -16.41 -6.02
C ARG A 53 8.85 -15.54 -7.03
N PRO A 54 10.04 -15.96 -7.51
CA PRO A 54 10.81 -15.20 -8.48
C PRO A 54 10.01 -14.96 -9.76
N TRP A 55 10.28 -13.86 -10.44
CA TRP A 55 9.64 -13.45 -11.69
C TRP A 55 10.60 -13.50 -12.89
N SER A 56 11.88 -13.20 -12.65
CA SER A 56 12.96 -13.10 -13.65
C SER A 56 13.17 -14.35 -14.51
N GLY A 57 12.71 -15.52 -14.05
CA GLY A 57 12.80 -16.79 -14.78
C GLY A 57 11.66 -17.08 -15.77
N PHE A 58 10.66 -16.20 -15.88
CA PHE A 58 9.45 -16.44 -16.67
C PHE A 58 9.43 -15.65 -17.98
N THR A 59 8.83 -16.23 -19.02
CA THR A 59 8.93 -15.73 -20.41
C THR A 59 7.60 -15.69 -21.15
N GLU A 60 6.48 -15.89 -20.47
CA GLU A 60 5.15 -15.81 -21.08
C GLU A 60 4.94 -14.42 -21.70
N PRO A 61 4.52 -14.30 -22.98
CA PRO A 61 4.38 -13.00 -23.64
C PRO A 61 3.45 -12.04 -22.90
N GLU A 62 2.35 -12.55 -22.33
CA GLU A 62 1.38 -11.77 -21.56
C GLU A 62 1.97 -11.25 -20.25
N PHE A 63 2.96 -11.95 -19.68
CA PHE A 63 3.70 -11.51 -18.51
C PHE A 63 4.75 -10.47 -18.88
N LEU A 64 5.59 -10.76 -19.88
CA LEU A 64 6.66 -9.86 -20.31
C LEU A 64 6.11 -8.53 -20.85
N ARG A 65 4.94 -8.54 -21.50
CA ARG A 65 4.25 -7.31 -21.91
C ARG A 65 3.91 -6.43 -20.70
N LEU A 66 3.53 -7.02 -19.58
CA LEU A 66 3.25 -6.26 -18.37
C LEU A 66 4.54 -5.73 -17.73
N ILE A 67 5.61 -6.53 -17.72
CA ILE A 67 6.94 -6.08 -17.27
C ILE A 67 7.43 -4.90 -18.10
N ASP A 68 7.22 -4.91 -19.42
CA ASP A 68 7.54 -3.79 -20.31
C ASP A 68 6.79 -2.50 -19.93
N GLU A 69 5.49 -2.57 -19.60
CA GLU A 69 4.74 -1.40 -19.11
C GLU A 69 5.25 -0.85 -17.77
N ILE A 70 5.78 -1.72 -16.89
CA ILE A 70 6.39 -1.28 -15.63
C ILE A 70 7.73 -0.59 -15.91
N GLN A 71 8.60 -1.26 -16.68
CA GLN A 71 9.97 -0.81 -16.94
C GLN A 71 10.04 0.45 -17.84
N THR A 72 9.02 0.69 -18.65
CA THR A 72 8.96 1.86 -19.55
C THR A 72 8.30 3.09 -18.92
N ALA A 73 7.65 2.94 -17.77
CA ALA A 73 7.13 4.08 -17.02
C ALA A 73 8.30 4.88 -16.40
N ASP A 74 8.12 6.20 -16.27
CA ASP A 74 9.14 7.05 -15.64
C ASP A 74 9.29 6.78 -14.14
N VAL A 75 8.18 6.36 -13.51
CA VAL A 75 8.15 5.86 -12.12
C VAL A 75 7.10 4.75 -12.00
N ALA A 76 7.46 3.62 -11.40
CA ALA A 76 6.52 2.55 -11.08
C ALA A 76 6.43 2.26 -9.58
N LEU A 77 5.20 2.05 -9.10
CA LEU A 77 4.95 1.73 -7.68
C LEU A 77 3.83 0.73 -7.43
N CYS A 78 3.91 0.05 -6.28
CA CYS A 78 2.86 -0.88 -5.80
C CYS A 78 2.62 -0.77 -4.28
N ASN A 79 1.53 -1.37 -3.78
CA ASN A 79 1.39 -1.68 -2.35
C ASN A 79 2.11 -3.00 -2.04
N LEU A 80 3.27 -2.94 -1.41
CA LEU A 80 4.00 -4.11 -0.93
C LEU A 80 3.31 -4.68 0.31
N GLU A 81 2.43 -5.66 0.11
CA GLU A 81 1.61 -6.26 1.15
C GLU A 81 2.20 -7.56 1.70
N THR A 82 3.52 -7.64 1.68
CA THR A 82 4.29 -8.75 2.22
C THR A 82 5.58 -8.24 2.85
N LEU A 83 6.01 -8.90 3.92
CA LEU A 83 7.31 -8.63 4.51
C LEU A 83 8.42 -9.26 3.67
N ILE A 84 9.56 -8.60 3.57
CA ILE A 84 10.78 -9.16 2.97
C ILE A 84 11.81 -9.29 4.08
N HIS A 85 12.09 -10.52 4.52
CA HIS A 85 12.95 -10.71 5.68
C HIS A 85 13.55 -12.12 5.77
N THR A 86 14.54 -12.30 6.64
CA THR A 86 15.30 -13.57 6.79
C THR A 86 14.61 -14.60 7.69
N TYR A 87 13.46 -14.25 8.28
CA TYR A 87 12.79 -15.01 9.34
C TYR A 87 13.58 -15.14 10.65
N GLU A 88 14.53 -14.24 10.91
CA GLU A 88 15.13 -14.09 12.25
C GLU A 88 14.17 -13.42 13.26
N GLY A 89 13.27 -12.55 12.77
CA GLY A 89 12.19 -11.96 13.55
C GLY A 89 11.12 -12.96 14.00
N PHE A 90 10.38 -12.58 15.04
CA PHE A 90 9.33 -13.42 15.64
C PHE A 90 7.96 -13.06 15.07
N PRO A 91 7.17 -14.05 14.61
CA PRO A 91 5.80 -13.81 14.20
C PRO A 91 5.00 -13.24 15.37
N GLN A 92 4.16 -12.24 15.11
CA GLN A 92 3.26 -11.68 16.11
C GLN A 92 2.09 -12.63 16.36
N THR A 93 1.42 -12.51 17.51
CA THR A 93 0.28 -13.39 17.84
C THR A 93 -0.91 -13.24 16.89
N ASP A 94 -1.03 -12.07 16.24
CA ASP A 94 -2.08 -11.78 15.28
C ASP A 94 -1.49 -11.07 14.05
N SER A 95 -1.82 -11.59 12.88
CA SER A 95 -1.40 -11.10 11.57
C SER A 95 -2.51 -10.39 10.80
N GLY A 96 -3.76 -10.42 11.29
CA GLY A 96 -4.94 -9.95 10.56
C GLY A 96 -5.33 -10.83 9.36
N GLY A 97 -4.74 -12.01 9.22
CA GLY A 97 -4.92 -12.89 8.06
C GLY A 97 -3.94 -14.07 8.08
N THR A 98 -3.26 -14.33 6.96
CA THR A 98 -2.08 -15.21 6.93
C THR A 98 -0.81 -14.42 7.30
N TYR A 99 0.32 -15.08 7.52
CA TYR A 99 1.59 -14.44 7.85
C TYR A 99 2.36 -14.12 6.56
N MET A 100 2.00 -13.01 5.90
CA MET A 100 2.61 -12.61 4.63
C MET A 100 4.08 -12.26 4.82
N ALA A 101 4.94 -13.10 4.27
CA ALA A 101 6.37 -12.96 4.35
C ALA A 101 7.06 -13.70 3.21
N SER A 102 8.16 -13.10 2.76
CA SER A 102 8.88 -13.44 1.56
C SER A 102 10.39 -13.42 1.84
N GLU A 103 11.14 -14.21 1.09
CA GLU A 103 12.59 -14.29 1.23
C GLU A 103 13.27 -13.01 0.70
N PRO A 104 14.49 -12.67 1.16
CA PRO A 104 15.17 -11.42 0.79
C PRO A 104 15.32 -11.15 -0.71
N TYR A 105 15.58 -12.18 -1.53
CA TYR A 105 15.77 -12.03 -2.98
C TYR A 105 14.54 -11.46 -3.71
N ILE A 106 13.38 -11.45 -3.05
CA ILE A 106 12.14 -10.90 -3.62
C ILE A 106 12.25 -9.38 -3.82
N ALA A 107 13.07 -8.68 -3.03
CA ALA A 107 13.35 -7.28 -3.28
C ALA A 107 14.04 -7.08 -4.64
N ASP A 108 15.02 -7.92 -4.97
CA ASP A 108 15.71 -7.87 -6.27
C ASP A 108 14.77 -8.21 -7.43
N GLU A 109 13.80 -9.10 -7.22
CA GLU A 109 12.80 -9.47 -8.23
C GLU A 109 11.80 -8.33 -8.51
N LEU A 110 11.43 -7.56 -7.49
CA LEU A 110 10.60 -6.36 -7.64
C LEU A 110 11.37 -5.25 -8.37
N ALA A 111 12.64 -5.03 -8.02
CA ALA A 111 13.50 -4.09 -8.72
C ALA A 111 13.73 -4.52 -10.18
N TRP A 112 13.96 -5.81 -10.45
CA TRP A 112 14.07 -6.36 -11.80
C TRP A 112 12.79 -6.13 -12.62
N ALA A 113 11.61 -6.25 -12.00
CA ALA A 113 10.35 -5.99 -12.66
C ALA A 113 10.18 -4.51 -13.06
N GLY A 114 10.98 -3.60 -12.49
CA GLY A 114 10.98 -2.16 -12.78
C GLY A 114 10.27 -1.31 -11.74
N PHE A 115 9.95 -1.83 -10.55
CA PHE A 115 9.40 -1.00 -9.49
C PHE A 115 10.48 -0.08 -8.90
N ASP A 116 10.15 1.21 -8.78
CA ASP A 116 11.03 2.22 -8.20
C ASP A 116 10.66 2.53 -6.75
N MET A 117 9.37 2.43 -6.42
CA MET A 117 8.84 2.80 -5.11
C MET A 117 7.80 1.80 -4.61
N VAL A 118 7.70 1.60 -3.30
CA VAL A 118 6.67 0.76 -2.68
C VAL A 118 5.99 1.44 -1.51
N GLY A 119 4.65 1.32 -1.46
CA GLY A 119 3.87 1.62 -0.26
C GLY A 119 3.87 0.40 0.65
N PHE A 120 4.22 0.58 1.92
CA PHE A 120 4.39 -0.53 2.86
C PHE A 120 3.49 -0.43 4.09
N ALA A 121 2.72 0.66 4.27
CA ALA A 121 1.76 0.75 5.35
C ALA A 121 0.49 -0.03 5.01
N ASN A 122 0.32 -1.20 5.61
CA ASN A 122 -0.82 -2.10 5.48
C ASN A 122 -0.98 -2.96 6.75
N ASN A 123 -1.93 -3.89 6.76
CA ASN A 123 -2.17 -4.81 7.88
C ASN A 123 -1.06 -5.86 8.04
N HIS A 124 -0.25 -6.11 7.01
CA HIS A 124 0.82 -7.10 7.03
C HIS A 124 2.19 -6.54 7.45
N THR A 125 2.35 -5.22 7.47
CA THR A 125 3.59 -4.50 7.85
C THR A 125 4.23 -5.00 9.14
N PHE A 126 3.44 -5.46 10.11
CA PHE A 126 3.94 -5.83 11.45
C PHE A 126 3.85 -7.33 11.75
N ASN A 127 3.61 -8.19 10.75
CA ASN A 127 3.42 -9.63 10.97
C ASN A 127 4.61 -10.32 11.68
N TYR A 128 5.85 -9.83 11.53
CA TYR A 128 7.05 -10.30 12.25
C TYR A 128 7.66 -9.24 13.19
N GLY A 129 6.80 -8.34 13.69
CA GLY A 129 7.18 -7.31 14.64
C GLY A 129 8.14 -6.25 14.08
N SER A 130 8.73 -5.45 14.97
CA SER A 130 9.61 -4.36 14.54
C SER A 130 10.86 -4.82 13.79
N LEU A 131 11.36 -6.03 14.04
CA LEU A 131 12.50 -6.54 13.28
C LEU A 131 12.10 -6.82 11.82
N GLY A 132 10.94 -7.44 11.58
CA GLY A 132 10.43 -7.65 10.22
C GLY A 132 10.21 -6.33 9.46
N VAL A 133 9.71 -5.29 10.14
CA VAL A 133 9.57 -3.94 9.55
C VAL A 133 10.93 -3.39 9.10
N LEU A 134 11.93 -3.47 9.98
CA LEU A 134 13.27 -2.92 9.73
C LEU A 134 14.02 -3.71 8.65
N GLU A 135 13.94 -5.05 8.67
CA GLU A 135 14.52 -5.90 7.63
C GLU A 135 13.90 -5.62 6.27
N THR A 136 12.57 -5.47 6.20
CA THR A 136 11.88 -5.17 4.92
C THR A 136 12.36 -3.84 4.35
N ILE A 137 12.46 -2.80 5.19
CA ILE A 137 13.04 -1.51 4.79
C ILE A 137 14.47 -1.69 4.27
N GLN A 138 15.30 -2.43 4.99
CA GLN A 138 16.69 -2.66 4.61
C GLN A 138 16.81 -3.36 3.26
N PHE A 139 16.06 -4.45 3.03
CA PHE A 139 16.16 -5.22 1.78
C PHE A 139 15.59 -4.45 0.58
N VAL A 140 14.50 -3.70 0.76
CA VAL A 140 13.91 -2.88 -0.30
C VAL A 140 14.85 -1.72 -0.69
N GLU A 141 15.41 -1.01 0.29
CA GLU A 141 16.39 0.06 0.04
C GLU A 141 17.68 -0.49 -0.59
N ALA A 142 18.14 -1.68 -0.17
CA ALA A 142 19.32 -2.32 -0.74
C ALA A 142 19.12 -2.77 -2.20
N ALA A 143 17.90 -3.09 -2.60
CA ALA A 143 17.53 -3.37 -3.99
C ALA A 143 17.38 -2.09 -4.86
N GLY A 144 17.56 -0.90 -4.27
CA GLY A 144 17.52 0.38 -4.98
C GLY A 144 16.13 1.03 -5.07
N MET A 145 15.15 0.53 -4.32
CA MET A 145 13.79 1.07 -4.30
C MET A 145 13.54 1.99 -3.10
N GLU A 146 12.61 2.92 -3.27
CA GLU A 146 12.10 3.78 -2.20
C GLU A 146 10.93 3.13 -1.45
N ILE A 147 10.91 3.21 -0.12
CA ILE A 147 9.87 2.57 0.72
C ILE A 147 9.18 3.54 1.67
N ALA A 148 7.87 3.71 1.49
CA ALA A 148 7.03 4.61 2.28
C ALA A 148 6.18 3.86 3.32
N GLY A 149 5.90 4.48 4.47
CA GLY A 149 4.85 4.02 5.38
C GLY A 149 5.28 3.04 6.49
N GLY A 150 6.58 2.75 6.61
CA GLY A 150 7.14 1.88 7.66
C GLY A 150 8.29 2.52 8.44
N GLY A 151 8.50 2.07 9.68
CA GLY A 151 9.56 2.54 10.59
C GLY A 151 8.98 3.07 11.89
N ASP A 152 9.76 3.83 12.67
CA ASP A 152 9.18 4.62 13.77
C ASP A 152 8.19 5.66 13.23
N LEU A 153 7.38 6.29 14.08
CA LEU A 153 6.27 7.12 13.57
C LEU A 153 6.75 8.31 12.72
N GLN A 154 7.93 8.85 13.03
CA GLN A 154 8.55 9.92 12.25
C GLN A 154 8.95 9.44 10.85
N ARG A 155 9.64 8.29 10.75
CA ARG A 155 10.01 7.70 9.45
C ARG A 155 8.77 7.24 8.68
N ALA A 156 7.83 6.58 9.34
CA ALA A 156 6.62 6.04 8.70
C ALA A 156 5.76 7.15 8.07
N ARG A 157 5.72 8.35 8.67
CA ARG A 157 5.03 9.53 8.13
C ARG A 157 5.84 10.31 7.08
N ARG A 158 7.14 10.06 6.96
CA ARG A 158 8.01 10.81 6.07
C ARG A 158 7.75 10.40 4.61
N PRO A 159 7.61 11.36 3.68
CA PRO A 159 7.62 11.04 2.26
C PRO A 159 8.99 10.50 1.83
N VAL A 160 8.97 9.56 0.90
CA VAL A 160 10.15 9.16 0.12
C VAL A 160 10.06 9.77 -1.27
N TYR A 161 11.19 9.92 -1.95
CA TYR A 161 11.29 10.66 -3.20
C TYR A 161 12.09 9.88 -4.23
N TYR A 162 11.55 9.76 -5.43
CA TYR A 162 12.24 9.24 -6.59
C TYR A 162 12.43 10.35 -7.63
N TYR A 163 13.58 10.38 -8.29
CA TYR A 163 13.93 11.41 -9.27
C TYR A 163 14.14 10.76 -10.64
N CYS A 164 13.28 11.12 -11.60
CA CYS A 164 13.44 10.77 -13.01
C CYS A 164 13.82 12.03 -13.81
N GLU A 165 14.03 11.88 -15.12
CA GLU A 165 14.53 12.96 -15.99
C GLU A 165 13.68 14.24 -15.90
N ASN A 166 12.35 14.08 -15.85
CA ASN A 166 11.40 15.18 -15.95
C ASN A 166 10.58 15.45 -14.67
N ALA A 167 10.78 14.65 -13.60
CA ALA A 167 10.03 14.85 -12.36
C ALA A 167 10.76 14.35 -11.10
N ALA A 168 10.39 14.97 -9.98
CA ALA A 168 10.58 14.40 -8.65
C ALA A 168 9.21 13.90 -8.17
N VAL A 169 9.09 12.60 -7.94
CA VAL A 169 7.85 11.95 -7.48
C VAL A 169 8.00 11.60 -6.01
N ALA A 170 7.08 12.10 -5.18
CA ALA A 170 7.00 11.72 -3.78
C ALA A 170 5.96 10.62 -3.56
N LEU A 171 6.26 9.69 -2.66
CA LEU A 171 5.32 8.69 -2.16
C LEU A 171 5.12 8.84 -0.66
N LEU A 172 3.86 8.88 -0.23
CA LEU A 172 3.46 8.62 1.15
C LEU A 172 2.59 7.37 1.19
N SER A 173 2.70 6.61 2.27
CA SER A 173 1.85 5.44 2.49
C SER A 173 1.29 5.43 3.91
N ALA A 174 0.00 5.14 4.06
CA ALA A 174 -0.68 4.97 5.35
C ALA A 174 -1.73 3.86 5.27
N THR A 175 -2.07 3.29 6.42
CA THR A 175 -3.14 2.29 6.54
C THR A 175 -4.18 2.72 7.56
N SER A 176 -5.44 2.32 7.37
CA SER A 176 -6.48 2.35 8.42
C SER A 176 -6.85 0.96 8.94
N THR A 177 -6.19 -0.08 8.44
CA THR A 177 -6.47 -1.48 8.76
C THR A 177 -5.25 -2.07 9.47
N PHE A 178 -5.31 -2.10 10.80
CA PHE A 178 -4.24 -2.60 11.65
C PHE A 178 -4.78 -2.87 13.06
N ALA A 179 -4.05 -3.65 13.85
CA ALA A 179 -4.22 -3.71 15.30
C ALA A 179 -3.33 -2.67 16.01
N ASP A 180 -3.69 -2.27 17.24
CA ASP A 180 -2.98 -1.20 17.97
C ASP A 180 -1.48 -1.43 18.16
N PHE A 181 -1.06 -2.70 18.30
CA PHE A 181 0.34 -3.06 18.46
C PHE A 181 1.17 -2.87 17.18
N GLN A 182 0.53 -2.82 16.01
CA GLN A 182 1.17 -2.67 14.71
C GLN A 182 1.54 -1.22 14.39
N LYS A 183 0.92 -0.26 15.09
CA LYS A 183 1.19 1.17 14.90
C LYS A 183 2.65 1.49 15.19
N ALA A 184 3.28 2.25 14.29
CA ALA A 184 4.53 2.92 14.57
C ALA A 184 4.37 3.86 15.78
N SER A 185 5.35 3.90 16.67
CA SER A 185 5.34 4.81 17.82
C SER A 185 6.35 5.95 17.63
N PRO A 186 6.10 7.13 18.21
CA PRO A 186 7.06 8.23 18.12
C PRO A 186 8.36 7.89 18.86
N SER A 187 9.49 8.25 18.25
CA SER A 187 10.78 8.32 18.94
C SER A 187 10.77 9.42 20.00
N ARG A 188 11.43 9.13 21.12
CA ARG A 188 11.77 10.10 22.17
C ARG A 188 13.29 10.35 22.17
N PRO A 189 13.80 11.35 22.89
CA PRO A 189 15.24 11.54 23.01
C PRO A 189 15.99 10.34 23.61
N ASP A 190 15.30 9.54 24.43
CA ASP A 190 15.87 8.43 25.21
C ASP A 190 15.68 7.04 24.56
N PRO A 191 14.46 6.58 24.20
CA PRO A 191 14.31 5.41 23.34
C PRO A 191 13.86 5.76 21.92
N HIS A 192 14.35 4.97 20.97
CA HIS A 192 13.78 4.89 19.63
C HIS A 192 12.32 4.43 19.69
N GLY A 193 11.50 4.97 18.79
CA GLY A 193 10.13 4.55 18.59
C GLY A 193 10.07 3.11 18.09
N ARG A 194 9.00 2.40 18.42
CA ARG A 194 8.71 1.08 17.89
C ARG A 194 8.43 1.21 16.40
N ALA A 195 9.19 0.47 15.59
CA ALA A 195 8.95 0.40 14.16
C ALA A 195 7.61 -0.29 13.88
N GLY A 196 6.77 0.27 13.02
CA GLY A 196 5.46 -0.24 12.65
C GLY A 196 4.92 0.45 11.39
N CYS A 197 3.61 0.35 11.15
CA CYS A 197 2.96 1.03 10.02
C CYS A 197 2.63 2.49 10.34
N ASN A 198 2.56 3.34 9.31
CA ASN A 198 2.01 4.70 9.39
C ASN A 198 0.48 4.65 9.56
N PRO A 199 -0.06 5.03 10.73
CA PRO A 199 -1.48 4.89 11.00
C PRO A 199 -2.28 6.11 10.52
N LEU A 200 -3.42 5.83 9.89
CA LEU A 200 -4.58 6.72 9.84
C LEU A 200 -5.71 6.04 10.60
N THR A 201 -5.78 6.27 11.92
CA THR A 201 -6.73 5.56 12.79
C THR A 201 -8.16 5.92 12.43
N VAL A 202 -8.99 4.91 12.17
CA VAL A 202 -10.43 5.06 11.96
C VAL A 202 -11.17 4.29 13.03
N THR A 203 -11.95 5.00 13.85
CA THR A 203 -12.77 4.39 14.89
C THR A 203 -14.18 4.18 14.38
N THR A 204 -14.65 2.93 14.35
CA THR A 204 -16.05 2.61 14.08
C THR A 204 -16.86 2.71 15.37
N GLN A 205 -17.74 3.70 15.45
CA GLN A 205 -18.75 3.78 16.50
C GLN A 205 -20.02 3.08 16.03
N THR A 206 -20.49 2.10 16.80
CA THR A 206 -21.77 1.43 16.53
C THR A 206 -22.82 1.98 17.49
N VAL A 207 -23.82 2.67 16.94
CA VAL A 207 -25.01 3.11 17.68
C VAL A 207 -26.12 2.13 17.39
N ASN A 208 -26.36 1.21 18.32
CA ASN A 208 -27.54 0.34 18.24
C ASN A 208 -28.77 1.15 18.64
N THR A 209 -29.83 1.07 17.87
CA THR A 209 -31.09 1.77 18.14
C THR A 209 -32.18 0.75 18.46
N LEU A 210 -32.95 1.00 19.52
CA LEU A 210 -34.15 0.24 19.86
C LEU A 210 -35.34 1.19 19.88
N THR A 211 -36.48 0.72 19.39
CA THR A 211 -37.75 1.35 19.71
C THR A 211 -37.96 1.38 21.22
N ARG A 212 -38.68 2.40 21.71
CA ARG A 212 -39.01 2.51 23.14
C ARG A 212 -39.68 1.24 23.66
N THR A 213 -40.57 0.64 22.86
CA THR A 213 -41.23 -0.62 23.18
C THR A 213 -40.25 -1.79 23.29
N ALA A 214 -39.29 -1.91 22.37
CA ALA A 214 -38.27 -2.95 22.43
C ALA A 214 -37.34 -2.79 23.64
N ALA A 215 -36.92 -1.55 23.94
CA ALA A 215 -36.13 -1.23 25.13
C ALA A 215 -36.86 -1.60 26.43
N GLN A 216 -38.15 -1.30 26.54
CA GLN A 216 -38.97 -1.67 27.70
C GLN A 216 -39.15 -3.18 27.85
N LYS A 217 -39.36 -3.91 26.75
CA LYS A 217 -39.41 -5.38 26.77
C LYS A 217 -38.09 -5.98 27.25
N LEU A 218 -36.97 -5.45 26.75
CA LEU A 218 -35.63 -5.91 27.12
C LEU A 218 -35.33 -5.62 28.60
N LEU A 219 -35.70 -4.44 29.11
CA LEU A 219 -35.61 -4.10 30.53
C LEU A 219 -36.41 -5.06 31.40
N LYS A 220 -37.67 -5.32 31.01
CA LYS A 220 -38.55 -6.22 31.77
C LYS A 220 -38.00 -7.64 31.80
N LEU A 221 -37.53 -8.15 30.66
CA LEU A 221 -36.91 -9.46 30.56
C LEU A 221 -35.63 -9.54 31.42
N ALA A 222 -34.76 -8.53 31.33
CA ALA A 222 -33.54 -8.48 32.11
C ALA A 222 -33.81 -8.47 33.63
N GLN A 223 -34.86 -7.78 34.07
CA GLN A 223 -35.30 -7.79 35.47
C GLN A 223 -35.87 -9.15 35.90
N GLN A 224 -36.65 -9.82 35.03
CA GLN A 224 -37.23 -11.13 35.32
C GLN A 224 -36.16 -12.22 35.44
N GLU A 225 -35.17 -12.19 34.56
CA GLU A 225 -34.08 -13.18 34.49
C GLU A 225 -32.90 -12.84 35.41
N GLY A 226 -32.99 -11.75 36.19
CA GLY A 226 -31.91 -11.32 37.09
C GLY A 226 -30.60 -10.96 36.38
N ILE A 227 -30.67 -10.52 35.12
CA ILE A 227 -29.49 -10.17 34.32
C ILE A 227 -28.86 -8.88 34.87
N PRO A 228 -27.61 -8.91 35.35
CA PRO A 228 -26.92 -7.71 35.81
C PRO A 228 -26.56 -6.79 34.61
N GLN A 229 -26.36 -5.49 34.88
CA GLN A 229 -25.96 -4.48 33.88
C GLN A 229 -27.02 -4.07 32.84
N VAL A 230 -28.28 -3.96 33.26
CA VAL A 230 -29.31 -3.24 32.50
C VAL A 230 -29.62 -1.89 33.14
N SER A 231 -29.54 -0.80 32.36
CA SER A 231 -29.90 0.53 32.86
C SER A 231 -30.46 1.40 31.75
N LEU A 232 -31.57 2.08 32.01
CA LEU A 232 -32.13 3.08 31.10
C LEU A 232 -31.98 4.48 31.72
N GLN A 233 -31.25 5.37 31.05
CA GLN A 233 -31.10 6.77 31.44
C GLN A 233 -31.46 7.66 30.25
N GLY A 234 -32.61 8.34 30.34
CA GLY A 234 -33.15 9.13 29.23
C GLY A 234 -33.43 8.27 28.01
N GLU A 235 -32.69 8.53 26.92
CA GLU A 235 -32.77 7.78 25.66
C GLU A 235 -31.67 6.72 25.53
N ASN A 236 -30.82 6.52 26.53
CA ASN A 236 -29.72 5.56 26.46
C ASN A 236 -30.01 4.34 27.33
N LEU A 237 -30.05 3.17 26.71
CA LEU A 237 -30.14 1.87 27.36
C LEU A 237 -28.77 1.18 27.33
N SER A 238 -28.26 0.78 28.48
CA SER A 238 -27.14 -0.15 28.58
C SER A 238 -27.67 -1.54 28.87
N PHE A 239 -27.20 -2.55 28.15
CA PHE A 239 -27.57 -3.97 28.35
C PHE A 239 -26.38 -4.87 27.98
N LEU A 240 -25.91 -5.70 28.92
CA LEU A 240 -24.76 -6.61 28.73
C LEU A 240 -23.49 -5.93 28.19
N GLY A 241 -23.17 -4.75 28.72
CA GLY A 241 -22.02 -3.95 28.29
C GLY A 241 -22.19 -3.25 26.93
N GLN A 242 -23.31 -3.46 26.24
CA GLN A 242 -23.65 -2.78 24.99
C GLN A 242 -24.52 -1.55 25.24
N ARG A 243 -24.31 -0.50 24.45
CA ARG A 243 -25.12 0.72 24.48
C ARG A 243 -26.12 0.75 23.34
N TYR A 244 -27.36 1.10 23.66
CA TYR A 244 -28.46 1.30 22.74
C TYR A 244 -29.05 2.70 22.93
N ARG A 245 -29.45 3.34 21.85
CA ARG A 245 -30.23 4.59 21.85
C ARG A 245 -31.69 4.28 21.55
N ILE A 246 -32.62 4.96 22.21
CA ILE A 246 -34.04 4.86 21.89
C ILE A 246 -34.29 5.65 20.60
N GLY A 247 -34.95 5.04 19.61
CA GLY A 247 -35.28 5.70 18.34
C GLY A 247 -36.59 5.20 17.74
N ALA A 248 -36.89 5.68 16.53
CA ALA A 248 -38.15 5.39 15.83
C ALA A 248 -38.25 3.93 15.38
N GLU A 249 -37.12 3.29 15.10
CA GLU A 249 -37.03 1.90 14.62
C GLU A 249 -35.87 1.16 15.31
N ASN A 250 -35.95 -0.17 15.30
CA ASN A 250 -34.83 -1.00 15.74
C ASN A 250 -33.79 -1.02 14.62
N GLY A 251 -32.51 -0.84 14.95
CA GLY A 251 -31.45 -0.85 13.94
C GLY A 251 -30.07 -0.70 14.54
N SER A 252 -29.06 -0.61 13.69
CA SER A 252 -27.69 -0.31 14.09
C SER A 252 -27.09 0.62 13.05
N THR A 253 -26.56 1.76 13.51
CA THR A 253 -25.85 2.71 12.65
C THR A 253 -24.37 2.63 13.01
N ARG A 254 -23.52 2.38 12.01
CA ARG A 254 -22.06 2.43 12.17
C ARG A 254 -21.55 3.73 11.58
N THR A 255 -20.85 4.53 12.36
CA THR A 255 -20.18 5.75 11.89
C THR A 255 -18.68 5.60 12.08
N ASN A 256 -17.92 5.81 11.01
CA ASN A 256 -16.47 5.80 11.04
C ASN A 256 -15.96 7.22 11.27
N ALA A 257 -15.05 7.39 12.23
CA ALA A 257 -14.42 8.68 12.53
C ALA A 257 -12.90 8.55 12.41
N VAL A 258 -12.30 9.40 11.57
CA VAL A 258 -10.84 9.50 11.42
C VAL A 258 -10.26 10.24 12.63
N ASP A 259 -9.20 9.69 13.22
CA ASP A 259 -8.45 10.37 14.28
C ASP A 259 -7.84 11.66 13.75
N GLN A 260 -8.11 12.77 14.44
CA GLN A 260 -7.75 14.10 13.94
C GLN A 260 -6.25 14.40 14.08
N ASN A 261 -5.54 13.74 14.99
CA ASN A 261 -4.09 13.91 15.13
C ASN A 261 -3.36 13.18 14.00
N ASP A 262 -3.79 11.95 13.70
CA ASP A 262 -3.28 11.19 12.56
C ASP A 262 -3.56 11.95 11.25
N LEU A 263 -4.80 12.41 11.05
CA LEU A 263 -5.19 13.20 9.90
C LEU A 263 -4.32 14.45 9.73
N ALA A 264 -4.18 15.26 10.79
CA ALA A 264 -3.40 16.49 10.74
C ALA A 264 -1.93 16.22 10.39
N ALA A 265 -1.32 15.18 10.96
CA ALA A 265 0.06 14.82 10.71
C ALA A 265 0.29 14.28 9.30
N VAL A 266 -0.63 13.47 8.78
CA VAL A 266 -0.58 12.96 7.40
C VAL A 266 -0.73 14.10 6.40
N LEU A 267 -1.72 14.98 6.57
CA LEU A 267 -1.91 16.14 5.70
C LEU A 267 -0.70 17.09 5.73
N GLU A 268 -0.06 17.28 6.88
CA GLU A 268 1.18 18.04 6.98
C GLU A 268 2.34 17.39 6.21
N SER A 269 2.45 16.06 6.26
CA SER A 269 3.48 15.32 5.53
C SER A 269 3.26 15.42 4.00
N ILE A 270 2.00 15.43 3.55
CA ILE A 270 1.63 15.69 2.15
C ILE A 270 2.06 17.10 1.72
N ARG A 271 1.75 18.13 2.51
CA ARG A 271 2.14 19.52 2.18
C ARG A 271 3.65 19.67 2.07
N ARG A 272 4.41 19.00 2.95
CA ARG A 272 5.88 18.97 2.87
C ARG A 272 6.36 18.27 1.61
N ALA A 273 5.77 17.13 1.26
CA ALA A 273 6.08 16.43 0.03
C ALA A 273 5.88 17.32 -1.20
N LYS A 274 4.72 17.99 -1.30
CA LYS A 274 4.39 18.88 -2.42
C LYS A 274 5.31 20.11 -2.53
N SER A 275 5.96 20.52 -1.44
CA SER A 275 6.93 21.62 -1.47
C SER A 275 8.27 21.25 -2.13
N VAL A 276 8.52 19.96 -2.35
CA VAL A 276 9.79 19.42 -2.90
C VAL A 276 9.57 18.69 -4.22
N ALA A 277 8.51 17.88 -4.32
CA ALA A 277 8.19 17.04 -5.46
C ALA A 277 7.25 17.74 -6.45
N SER A 278 7.44 17.48 -7.75
CA SER A 278 6.51 17.94 -8.79
C SER A 278 5.20 17.15 -8.73
N LEU A 279 5.28 15.84 -8.46
CA LEU A 279 4.14 14.94 -8.31
C LEU A 279 4.15 14.25 -6.95
N VAL A 280 2.97 14.13 -6.32
CA VAL A 280 2.79 13.42 -5.04
C VAL A 280 1.77 12.30 -5.21
N VAL A 281 2.20 11.07 -4.95
CA VAL A 281 1.34 9.89 -4.88
C VAL A 281 1.08 9.54 -3.41
N PHE A 282 -0.18 9.27 -3.08
CA PHE A 282 -0.57 8.75 -1.77
C PHE A 282 -1.13 7.34 -1.89
N SER A 283 -0.47 6.38 -1.23
CA SER A 283 -0.89 4.98 -1.15
C SER A 283 -1.60 4.72 0.19
N MET A 284 -2.92 4.53 0.13
CA MET A 284 -3.77 4.21 1.27
C MET A 284 -4.08 2.72 1.30
N HIS A 285 -3.99 2.08 2.46
CA HIS A 285 -4.43 0.70 2.64
C HIS A 285 -5.65 0.63 3.58
N ALA A 286 -6.80 0.19 3.06
CA ALA A 286 -8.08 0.22 3.77
C ALA A 286 -9.05 -0.89 3.32
N HIS A 287 -9.35 -1.85 4.22
CA HIS A 287 -10.37 -2.88 3.98
C HIS A 287 -11.79 -2.32 4.13
N SER A 288 -12.02 -1.49 5.16
CA SER A 288 -13.32 -0.86 5.39
C SER A 288 -13.43 0.43 4.61
N GLN A 289 -14.17 0.39 3.50
CA GLN A 289 -14.45 1.59 2.73
C GLN A 289 -15.79 2.24 3.15
N GLY A 290 -15.89 3.55 2.92
CA GLY A 290 -17.08 4.35 3.21
C GLY A 290 -16.77 5.83 3.02
N ASP A 291 -17.73 6.70 3.36
CA ASP A 291 -17.64 8.16 3.12
C ASP A 291 -16.37 8.80 3.71
N TRP A 292 -15.85 8.25 4.81
CA TRP A 292 -14.61 8.71 5.44
C TRP A 292 -13.40 8.63 4.49
N LEU A 293 -13.32 7.58 3.66
CA LEU A 293 -12.19 7.36 2.75
C LEU A 293 -12.25 8.35 1.59
N THR A 294 -13.44 8.55 1.02
CA THR A 294 -13.67 9.60 0.01
C THR A 294 -13.34 10.98 0.56
N HIS A 295 -13.82 11.30 1.77
CA HIS A 295 -13.50 12.57 2.42
C HIS A 295 -12.00 12.76 2.64
N PHE A 296 -11.32 11.73 3.14
CA PHE A 296 -9.87 11.76 3.33
C PHE A 296 -9.12 11.92 1.99
N ALA A 297 -9.51 11.20 0.94
CA ALA A 297 -8.91 11.31 -0.39
C ALA A 297 -9.04 12.74 -0.94
N HIS A 298 -10.21 13.37 -0.79
CA HIS A 298 -10.41 14.79 -1.15
C HIS A 298 -9.51 15.71 -0.33
N GLN A 299 -9.42 15.52 0.99
CA GLN A 299 -8.54 16.30 1.86
C GLN A 299 -7.05 16.13 1.50
N ALA A 300 -6.64 14.92 1.10
CA ALA A 300 -5.28 14.62 0.68
C ALA A 300 -4.94 15.33 -0.65
N ILE A 301 -5.85 15.30 -1.62
CA ILE A 301 -5.70 16.05 -2.88
C ILE A 301 -5.65 17.56 -2.60
N ASP A 302 -6.51 18.07 -1.72
CA ASP A 302 -6.51 19.47 -1.31
C ASP A 302 -5.21 19.90 -0.62
N ALA A 303 -4.51 18.96 0.03
CA ALA A 303 -3.21 19.18 0.65
C ALA A 303 -2.03 19.08 -0.32
N GLY A 304 -2.24 18.56 -1.54
CA GLY A 304 -1.21 18.48 -2.59
C GLY A 304 -0.98 17.11 -3.22
N VAL A 305 -1.82 16.10 -2.96
CA VAL A 305 -1.74 14.81 -3.66
C VAL A 305 -2.19 14.95 -5.11
N ASP A 306 -1.39 14.42 -6.04
CA ASP A 306 -1.69 14.38 -7.47
C ASP A 306 -2.31 13.03 -7.91
N VAL A 307 -2.02 11.94 -7.19
CA VAL A 307 -2.63 10.62 -7.40
C VAL A 307 -2.93 9.97 -6.05
N PHE A 308 -4.18 9.56 -5.84
CA PHE A 308 -4.57 8.80 -4.65
C PHE A 308 -4.87 7.34 -5.02
N LEU A 309 -4.06 6.41 -4.50
CA LEU A 309 -4.20 4.97 -4.74
C LEU A 309 -4.65 4.29 -3.45
N THR A 310 -5.79 3.59 -3.49
CA THR A 310 -6.24 2.74 -2.38
C THR A 310 -5.98 1.26 -2.69
N SER A 311 -5.59 0.52 -1.66
CA SER A 311 -5.24 -0.90 -1.65
C SER A 311 -5.92 -1.59 -0.45
N GLY A 312 -5.98 -2.93 -0.42
CA GLY A 312 -6.54 -3.71 0.68
C GLY A 312 -7.95 -4.31 0.50
N PRO A 313 -8.87 -3.77 -0.34
CA PRO A 313 -10.08 -4.53 -0.65
C PRO A 313 -9.81 -5.86 -1.35
N HIS A 314 -8.65 -6.00 -2.03
CA HIS A 314 -8.29 -7.14 -2.89
C HIS A 314 -9.20 -7.36 -4.11
N TYR A 315 -10.08 -6.40 -4.42
CA TYR A 315 -10.92 -6.42 -5.60
C TYR A 315 -11.13 -5.02 -6.17
N ILE A 316 -11.41 -4.97 -7.48
CA ILE A 316 -11.57 -3.71 -8.22
C ILE A 316 -12.74 -2.87 -7.67
N LYS A 317 -12.47 -1.58 -7.45
CA LYS A 317 -13.45 -0.55 -7.04
C LYS A 317 -13.50 0.58 -8.08
N SER A 318 -14.32 1.58 -7.80
CA SER A 318 -14.49 2.76 -8.63
C SER A 318 -13.22 3.60 -8.77
N ILE A 319 -13.21 4.42 -9.80
CA ILE A 319 -12.28 5.52 -10.04
C ILE A 319 -13.09 6.83 -9.96
N GLU A 320 -12.48 7.86 -9.40
CA GLU A 320 -13.01 9.22 -9.35
C GLU A 320 -11.93 10.20 -9.84
N ILE A 321 -12.36 11.30 -10.46
CA ILE A 321 -11.50 12.44 -10.77
C ILE A 321 -11.96 13.62 -9.90
N TYR A 322 -11.15 13.99 -8.91
CA TYR A 322 -11.42 15.10 -8.01
C TYR A 322 -10.42 16.23 -8.27
N LYS A 323 -10.91 17.41 -8.69
CA LYS A 323 -10.07 18.55 -9.09
C LYS A 323 -8.97 18.20 -10.11
N GLY A 324 -9.31 17.34 -11.08
CA GLY A 324 -8.38 16.87 -12.11
C GLY A 324 -7.37 15.82 -11.62
N ARG A 325 -7.50 15.33 -10.38
CA ARG A 325 -6.62 14.31 -9.79
C ARG A 325 -7.34 12.97 -9.64
N PRO A 326 -6.74 11.85 -10.08
CA PRO A 326 -7.36 10.55 -9.96
C PRO A 326 -7.31 9.98 -8.55
N ILE A 327 -8.42 9.37 -8.17
CA ILE A 327 -8.59 8.55 -6.99
C ILE A 327 -8.94 7.14 -7.46
N PHE A 328 -8.05 6.19 -7.22
CA PHE A 328 -8.30 4.77 -7.44
C PHE A 328 -8.74 4.16 -6.11
N TYR A 329 -10.03 3.83 -5.96
CA TYR A 329 -10.53 3.26 -4.70
C TYR A 329 -10.11 1.79 -4.49
N SER A 330 -9.67 1.11 -5.56
CA SER A 330 -8.95 -0.17 -5.53
C SER A 330 -8.72 -0.64 -6.95
N LEU A 331 -7.48 -0.96 -7.28
CA LEU A 331 -7.13 -1.67 -8.51
C LEU A 331 -7.24 -3.19 -8.36
N GLY A 332 -7.52 -3.70 -7.15
CA GLY A 332 -7.46 -5.12 -6.83
C GLY A 332 -6.03 -5.60 -6.56
N ASN A 333 -5.85 -6.92 -6.55
CA ASN A 333 -4.51 -7.50 -6.44
C ASN A 333 -3.75 -7.30 -7.76
N PHE A 334 -2.46 -6.97 -7.66
CA PHE A 334 -1.53 -7.02 -8.77
C PHE A 334 -0.66 -8.28 -8.74
N ALA A 335 -0.29 -8.76 -7.56
CA ALA A 335 0.30 -10.07 -7.38
C ALA A 335 -0.42 -10.75 -6.22
N PHE A 336 -0.79 -12.03 -6.39
CA PHE A 336 -1.61 -12.73 -5.42
C PHE A 336 -1.08 -14.12 -5.11
N GLN A 337 -0.08 -14.18 -4.22
CA GLN A 337 0.66 -15.41 -3.92
C GLN A 337 0.53 -15.84 -2.44
N SER A 338 -0.60 -15.52 -1.82
CA SER A 338 -0.96 -15.88 -0.44
C SER A 338 -0.84 -17.38 -0.15
N GLU A 339 -1.18 -18.23 -1.11
CA GLU A 339 -1.12 -19.69 -1.01
C GLU A 339 0.31 -20.25 -1.04
N THR A 340 1.32 -19.39 -1.26
CA THR A 340 2.72 -19.78 -1.41
C THR A 340 3.61 -19.29 -0.26
N VAL A 341 3.00 -18.78 0.81
CA VAL A 341 3.71 -18.44 2.05
C VAL A 341 4.44 -19.68 2.58
N LYS A 342 5.76 -19.56 2.77
CA LYS A 342 6.63 -20.70 3.06
C LYS A 342 6.65 -21.14 4.52
N LYS A 343 6.49 -20.18 5.45
CA LYS A 343 6.62 -20.43 6.89
C LYS A 343 5.39 -19.90 7.62
N LEU A 344 4.78 -20.76 8.42
CA LEU A 344 3.58 -20.46 9.20
C LEU A 344 3.85 -20.76 10.68
N PRO A 345 3.42 -19.89 11.61
CA PRO A 345 3.59 -20.13 13.05
C PRO A 345 2.79 -21.36 13.52
N ALA A 346 3.33 -22.09 14.49
CA ALA A 346 2.71 -23.30 15.02
C ALA A 346 1.30 -23.03 15.58
N GLU A 347 1.13 -21.94 16.33
CA GLU A 347 -0.17 -21.51 16.85
C GLU A 347 -1.20 -21.24 15.74
N TYR A 348 -0.78 -20.68 14.60
CA TYR A 348 -1.64 -20.40 13.46
C TYR A 348 -2.12 -21.66 12.75
N VAL A 349 -1.22 -22.65 12.63
CA VAL A 349 -1.51 -23.96 12.05
C VAL A 349 -2.42 -24.77 12.99
N ARG A 350 -2.08 -24.83 14.28
CA ARG A 350 -2.86 -25.51 15.32
C ARG A 350 -4.26 -24.94 15.51
N SER A 351 -4.43 -23.62 15.44
CA SER A 351 -5.74 -23.00 15.58
C SER A 351 -6.74 -23.41 14.49
N ARG A 352 -6.26 -24.07 13.42
CA ARG A 352 -7.06 -24.61 12.31
C ARG A 352 -7.10 -26.14 12.28
N GLY A 353 -6.68 -26.79 13.36
CA GLY A 353 -6.80 -28.24 13.54
C GLY A 353 -5.67 -29.07 12.94
N PHE A 354 -4.55 -28.45 12.60
CA PHE A 354 -3.34 -29.12 12.10
C PHE A 354 -2.29 -29.26 13.23
N ASP A 355 -1.27 -30.08 13.00
CA ASP A 355 -0.15 -30.24 13.94
C ASP A 355 1.14 -29.56 13.44
N ASP A 356 2.17 -29.53 14.28
CA ASP A 356 3.45 -28.86 13.99
C ASP A 356 4.26 -29.52 12.87
N THR A 357 3.89 -30.73 12.45
CA THR A 357 4.56 -31.43 11.35
C THR A 357 3.94 -31.08 10.00
N THR A 358 2.78 -30.41 10.00
CA THR A 358 2.11 -29.95 8.79
C THR A 358 2.95 -28.88 8.11
N THR A 359 3.41 -29.17 6.89
CA THR A 359 4.14 -28.19 6.09
C THR A 359 3.22 -27.04 5.67
N ALA A 360 3.78 -25.86 5.38
CA ALA A 360 2.96 -24.75 4.87
C ALA A 360 2.26 -25.13 3.56
N GLU A 361 2.89 -25.93 2.70
CA GLU A 361 2.30 -26.41 1.45
C GLU A 361 1.10 -27.34 1.70
N ASP A 362 1.24 -28.32 2.58
CA ASP A 362 0.15 -29.24 2.94
C ASP A 362 -0.99 -28.49 3.62
N PHE A 363 -0.64 -27.56 4.51
CA PHE A 363 -1.60 -26.67 5.14
C PHE A 363 -2.40 -25.90 4.09
N GLN A 364 -1.75 -25.20 3.16
CA GLN A 364 -2.41 -24.38 2.14
C GLN A 364 -3.29 -25.21 1.20
N LYS A 365 -2.85 -26.42 0.82
CA LYS A 365 -3.65 -27.36 0.01
C LYS A 365 -4.88 -27.87 0.76
N ALA A 366 -4.74 -28.11 2.07
CA ALA A 366 -5.81 -28.64 2.90
C ALA A 366 -6.80 -27.56 3.35
N THR A 367 -6.32 -26.34 3.61
CA THR A 367 -7.15 -25.20 3.97
C THR A 367 -7.92 -24.71 2.76
N ARG A 368 -9.19 -25.08 2.73
CA ARG A 368 -10.17 -24.50 1.83
C ARG A 368 -10.58 -23.13 2.36
N ASP A 369 -9.71 -22.13 2.26
CA ASP A 369 -10.12 -20.78 2.65
C ASP A 369 -11.04 -20.16 1.58
N ASP A 370 -11.98 -19.33 2.00
CA ASP A 370 -12.94 -18.68 1.09
C ASP A 370 -12.31 -17.57 0.26
N TRP A 371 -11.20 -17.00 0.72
CA TRP A 371 -10.52 -15.88 0.10
C TRP A 371 -9.78 -16.30 -1.18
N ASN A 372 -8.99 -17.36 -1.12
CA ASN A 372 -8.30 -17.97 -2.25
C ASN A 372 -9.25 -18.67 -3.23
N ARG A 373 -10.46 -19.04 -2.80
CA ARG A 373 -11.51 -19.58 -3.68
C ARG A 373 -12.37 -18.50 -4.34
N ASN A 374 -12.38 -17.29 -3.80
CA ASN A 374 -13.17 -16.20 -4.33
C ASN A 374 -12.51 -15.64 -5.59
N ARG A 375 -13.11 -15.97 -6.75
CA ARG A 375 -12.67 -15.52 -8.08
C ARG A 375 -12.38 -14.03 -8.15
N VAL A 376 -13.13 -13.20 -7.43
CA VAL A 376 -13.01 -11.74 -7.45
C VAL A 376 -11.63 -11.26 -6.96
N ASN A 377 -10.96 -12.02 -6.09
CA ASN A 377 -9.61 -11.71 -5.60
C ASN A 377 -8.51 -12.03 -6.63
N TRP A 378 -8.84 -12.76 -7.70
CA TRP A 378 -7.91 -13.11 -8.77
C TRP A 378 -8.09 -12.22 -10.00
N GLU A 379 -8.93 -11.20 -9.88
CA GLU A 379 -9.10 -10.12 -10.85
C GLU A 379 -8.29 -8.92 -10.40
N GLY A 380 -7.64 -8.23 -11.34
CA GLY A 380 -6.88 -7.03 -11.03
C GLY A 380 -6.77 -6.11 -12.22
N LEU A 381 -6.49 -4.84 -11.93
CA LEU A 381 -6.05 -3.85 -12.89
C LEU A 381 -4.67 -3.34 -12.47
N ALA A 382 -3.87 -2.91 -13.43
CA ALA A 382 -2.85 -1.89 -13.20
C ALA A 382 -3.28 -0.60 -13.92
N ALA A 383 -2.63 0.50 -13.59
CA ALA A 383 -2.89 1.78 -14.25
C ALA A 383 -1.59 2.52 -14.56
N THR A 384 -1.52 3.17 -15.72
CA THR A 384 -0.47 4.15 -16.02
C THR A 384 -1.12 5.51 -16.15
N VAL A 385 -0.72 6.45 -15.29
CA VAL A 385 -1.19 7.84 -15.31
C VAL A 385 -0.16 8.67 -16.05
N HIS A 386 -0.55 9.24 -17.18
CA HIS A 386 0.27 10.12 -17.99
C HIS A 386 -0.04 11.58 -17.62
N PHE A 387 1.02 12.32 -17.33
CA PHE A 387 1.01 13.73 -17.01
C PHE A 387 1.63 14.54 -18.14
N LYS A 388 1.07 15.73 -18.36
CA LYS A 388 1.71 16.81 -19.11
C LYS A 388 1.84 18.03 -18.20
N GLY A 389 3.07 18.38 -17.85
CA GLY A 389 3.40 19.26 -16.74
C GLY A 389 2.81 18.73 -15.44
N ASP A 390 1.96 19.53 -14.79
CA ASP A 390 1.27 19.14 -13.57
C ASP A 390 -0.13 18.57 -13.80
N LYS A 391 -0.60 18.39 -15.04
CA LYS A 391 -1.97 17.92 -15.34
C LYS A 391 -1.99 16.48 -15.79
N VAL A 392 -3.03 15.75 -15.41
CA VAL A 392 -3.28 14.41 -15.96
C VAL A 392 -3.81 14.58 -17.38
N ASP A 393 -3.15 13.97 -18.35
CA ASP A 393 -3.57 13.92 -19.75
C ASP A 393 -4.43 12.66 -20.00
N MET A 394 -3.90 11.50 -19.59
CA MET A 394 -4.50 10.20 -19.87
C MET A 394 -4.25 9.22 -18.73
N ILE A 395 -5.20 8.30 -18.52
CA ILE A 395 -5.01 7.11 -17.69
C ILE A 395 -5.25 5.88 -18.56
N ARG A 396 -4.26 5.00 -18.64
CA ARG A 396 -4.38 3.66 -19.25
C ARG A 396 -4.67 2.65 -18.13
N LEU A 397 -5.68 1.81 -18.31
CA LEU A 397 -6.08 0.75 -17.38
C LEU A 397 -5.76 -0.61 -18.01
N ILE A 398 -4.85 -1.34 -17.39
CA ILE A 398 -4.30 -2.59 -17.90
C ILE A 398 -4.97 -3.75 -17.15
N PRO A 399 -5.83 -4.54 -17.81
CA PRO A 399 -6.48 -5.66 -17.16
C PRO A 399 -5.51 -6.83 -16.95
N THR A 400 -5.50 -7.38 -15.73
CA THR A 400 -4.63 -8.49 -15.36
C THR A 400 -5.45 -9.74 -15.01
N ASN A 401 -4.86 -10.90 -15.29
CA ASN A 401 -5.38 -12.20 -14.90
C ASN A 401 -4.40 -12.86 -13.93
N LEU A 402 -4.82 -12.99 -12.67
CA LEU A 402 -4.05 -13.71 -11.66
C LEU A 402 -4.48 -15.17 -11.55
N GLY A 403 -5.61 -15.55 -12.16
CA GLY A 403 -6.23 -16.85 -11.96
C GLY A 403 -7.74 -16.87 -12.14
N ALA A 404 -8.39 -15.71 -12.30
CA ALA A 404 -9.85 -15.62 -12.38
C ALA A 404 -10.44 -16.36 -13.59
N GLY A 405 -9.72 -16.42 -14.71
CA GLY A 405 -10.24 -16.94 -15.98
C GLY A 405 -11.46 -16.15 -16.49
N PRO A 406 -12.22 -16.68 -17.46
CA PRO A 406 -13.29 -15.93 -18.12
C PRO A 406 -14.42 -15.54 -17.15
N PRO A 407 -15.21 -14.51 -17.47
CA PRO A 407 -16.35 -14.08 -16.67
C PRO A 407 -17.32 -15.24 -16.41
N GLY A 408 -17.75 -15.42 -15.16
CA GLY A 408 -18.65 -16.50 -14.75
C GLY A 408 -17.99 -17.86 -14.54
N ALA A 409 -16.66 -17.99 -14.73
CA ALA A 409 -15.95 -19.20 -14.36
C ALA A 409 -16.08 -19.51 -12.86
N ALA A 410 -16.21 -20.79 -12.51
CA ALA A 410 -16.31 -21.22 -11.13
C ALA A 410 -14.91 -21.37 -10.52
N GLY A 411 -14.54 -20.47 -9.60
CA GLY A 411 -13.27 -20.51 -8.88
C GLY A 411 -12.06 -20.16 -9.75
N VAL A 412 -10.89 -20.61 -9.31
CA VAL A 412 -9.58 -20.26 -9.88
C VAL A 412 -9.21 -21.22 -11.02
N GLN A 413 -8.85 -20.66 -12.18
CA GLN A 413 -8.67 -21.40 -13.42
C GLN A 413 -7.20 -21.67 -13.79
N LEU A 414 -6.27 -20.82 -13.36
CA LEU A 414 -4.86 -21.02 -13.69
C LEU A 414 -4.19 -22.07 -12.79
N PRO A 415 -3.24 -22.87 -13.30
CA PRO A 415 -2.49 -23.84 -12.50
C PRO A 415 -1.76 -23.16 -11.34
N PHE A 416 -1.52 -23.89 -10.25
CA PHE A 416 -0.83 -23.38 -9.05
C PHE A 416 0.53 -22.72 -9.36
N GLY A 417 1.31 -23.32 -10.27
CA GLY A 417 2.61 -22.78 -10.68
C GLY A 417 2.55 -21.46 -11.45
N VAL A 418 1.38 -21.08 -11.96
CA VAL A 418 1.18 -19.87 -12.80
C VAL A 418 0.36 -18.82 -12.06
N ARG A 419 -0.74 -19.23 -11.42
CA ARG A 419 -1.68 -18.32 -10.75
C ARG A 419 -0.98 -17.45 -9.70
N GLY A 420 -1.43 -16.21 -9.57
CA GLY A 420 -0.90 -15.25 -8.62
C GLY A 420 0.28 -14.42 -9.13
N ARG A 421 0.91 -14.81 -10.24
CA ARG A 421 1.73 -13.91 -11.05
C ARG A 421 0.81 -13.16 -12.01
N PRO A 422 0.94 -11.83 -12.16
CA PRO A 422 0.10 -11.10 -13.09
C PRO A 422 0.42 -11.49 -14.52
N LEU A 423 -0.62 -11.78 -15.29
CA LEU A 423 -0.57 -11.91 -16.75
C LEU A 423 -1.48 -10.84 -17.33
N TRP A 424 -1.15 -10.28 -18.49
CA TRP A 424 -2.14 -9.51 -19.25
C TRP A 424 -3.38 -10.38 -19.50
N ALA A 425 -4.58 -9.87 -19.18
CA ALA A 425 -5.80 -10.64 -19.36
C ALA A 425 -6.06 -10.96 -20.83
N ASP A 426 -6.71 -12.08 -21.16
CA ASP A 426 -7.19 -12.30 -22.53
C ASP A 426 -8.29 -11.26 -22.88
N PRO A 427 -8.63 -11.03 -24.17
CA PRO A 427 -9.60 -10.01 -24.56
C PRO A 427 -11.02 -10.17 -23.97
N VAL A 428 -11.43 -11.39 -23.60
CA VAL A 428 -12.74 -11.64 -23.00
C VAL A 428 -12.75 -11.18 -21.56
N LEU A 429 -11.75 -11.59 -20.78
CA LEU A 429 -11.58 -11.13 -19.41
C LEU A 429 -11.24 -9.63 -19.36
N GLY A 430 -10.38 -9.16 -20.26
CA GLY A 430 -9.95 -7.77 -20.34
C GLY A 430 -11.12 -6.81 -20.54
N LYS A 431 -11.96 -7.06 -21.54
CA LYS A 431 -13.18 -6.26 -21.74
C LYS A 431 -14.09 -6.28 -20.51
N TYR A 432 -14.30 -7.45 -19.90
CA TYR A 432 -15.14 -7.58 -18.70
C TYR A 432 -14.63 -6.74 -17.53
N LEU A 433 -13.31 -6.75 -17.28
CA LEU A 433 -12.72 -5.96 -16.18
C LEU A 433 -12.83 -4.46 -16.44
N ILE A 434 -12.65 -4.02 -17.69
CA ILE A 434 -12.81 -2.62 -18.08
C ILE A 434 -14.28 -2.17 -17.96
N ASP A 435 -15.23 -2.98 -18.44
CA ASP A 435 -16.67 -2.68 -18.27
C ASP A 435 -17.04 -2.61 -16.78
N LYS A 436 -16.51 -3.54 -15.96
CA LYS A 436 -16.75 -3.58 -14.51
C LYS A 436 -16.29 -2.31 -13.81
N VAL A 437 -15.06 -1.84 -14.06
CA VAL A 437 -14.56 -0.60 -13.44
C VAL A 437 -15.30 0.62 -13.99
N ALA A 438 -15.70 0.64 -15.27
CA ALA A 438 -16.51 1.71 -15.84
C ALA A 438 -17.88 1.82 -15.14
N ASP A 439 -18.54 0.68 -14.90
CA ASP A 439 -19.83 0.63 -14.20
C ASP A 439 -19.72 1.09 -12.74
N LEU A 440 -18.68 0.65 -12.02
CA LEU A 440 -18.40 1.09 -10.66
C LEU A 440 -18.11 2.60 -10.58
N SER A 441 -17.48 3.16 -11.61
CA SER A 441 -17.06 4.57 -11.67
C SER A 441 -18.16 5.51 -12.20
N ARG A 442 -19.26 4.97 -12.71
CA ARG A 442 -20.40 5.72 -13.27
C ARG A 442 -20.97 6.79 -12.32
N PRO A 443 -21.11 6.57 -11.00
CA PRO A 443 -21.59 7.61 -10.07
C PRO A 443 -20.72 8.86 -10.02
N TYR A 444 -19.43 8.75 -10.39
CA TYR A 444 -18.47 9.85 -10.45
C TYR A 444 -18.40 10.50 -11.85
N GLY A 445 -19.27 10.11 -12.79
CA GLY A 445 -19.30 10.65 -14.15
C GLY A 445 -18.15 10.18 -15.05
N ILE A 446 -17.40 9.17 -14.64
CA ILE A 446 -16.23 8.66 -15.37
C ILE A 446 -16.67 7.83 -16.58
N LYS A 447 -15.99 8.06 -17.71
CA LYS A 447 -16.15 7.28 -18.95
C LYS A 447 -14.82 6.65 -19.33
N ILE A 448 -14.82 5.33 -19.49
CA ILE A 448 -13.64 4.55 -19.86
C ILE A 448 -13.88 3.95 -21.23
N GLU A 449 -13.00 4.25 -22.18
CA GLU A 449 -13.02 3.68 -23.52
C GLU A 449 -12.19 2.39 -23.54
N TYR A 450 -12.80 1.27 -23.92
CA TYR A 450 -12.04 0.03 -24.15
C TYR A 450 -11.48 0.01 -25.56
N LEU A 451 -10.16 -0.20 -25.69
CA LEU A 451 -9.44 -0.31 -26.96
C LEU A 451 -9.21 -1.79 -27.30
N PRO A 452 -9.96 -2.40 -28.23
CA PRO A 452 -9.91 -3.86 -28.45
C PRO A 452 -8.58 -4.37 -29.00
N ASN A 453 -7.88 -3.55 -29.78
CA ASN A 453 -6.59 -3.92 -30.38
C ASN A 453 -5.46 -3.96 -29.36
N GLU A 454 -5.54 -3.13 -28.32
CA GLU A 454 -4.55 -3.06 -27.24
C GLU A 454 -4.98 -3.87 -26.02
N ASN A 455 -6.27 -4.20 -25.92
CA ASN A 455 -6.90 -4.88 -24.79
C ASN A 455 -6.65 -4.16 -23.46
N LEU A 456 -6.98 -2.86 -23.44
CA LEU A 456 -6.89 -1.98 -22.28
C LEU A 456 -8.00 -0.93 -22.28
N GLY A 457 -8.23 -0.30 -21.14
CA GLY A 457 -9.12 0.85 -21.00
C GLY A 457 -8.34 2.17 -21.05
N VAL A 458 -8.95 3.21 -21.58
CA VAL A 458 -8.41 4.57 -21.58
C VAL A 458 -9.42 5.54 -21.00
N LEU A 459 -8.96 6.39 -20.10
CA LEU A 459 -9.67 7.56 -19.59
C LEU A 459 -8.87 8.80 -19.98
N LYS A 460 -9.47 9.66 -20.82
CA LYS A 460 -8.91 10.98 -21.15
C LYS A 460 -9.50 12.01 -20.19
N ILE A 461 -8.66 12.91 -19.68
CA ILE A 461 -9.08 13.98 -18.79
C ILE A 461 -9.12 15.28 -19.62
N GLU A 462 -10.30 15.87 -19.75
CA GLU A 462 -10.53 17.12 -20.50
C GLU A 462 -10.10 18.38 -19.72
#